data_AF-X1QK38-F1
#
_entry.id   AF-X1QK38-F1
#
_cell.length_a   1.000
_cell.length_b   1.000
_cell.length_c   1.000
_cell.angle_alpha   90.00
_cell.angle_beta   90.00
_cell.angle_gamma   90.00
#
_symmetry.space_group_name_H-M   'P 1'
#
loop_
_entity.id
_entity.type
_entity.pdbx_description
1 polymer ?
#
loop_
_entity_poly.entity_id
_entity_poly.type
_entity_poly.pdbx_seq_one_letter_code
_entity_poly.pdbx_strand_id
1 'polypeptide(L)'
;HICNAYMTYHSYSELLMWPWGWKLQQTPDSLLYDQVGNVMADMIQCLGGGGTYGRGPVYSTIYGVSGSSMDWFYAWSHYVGGISNLSFTAELGTDFYQPQGDLDHICHQNFKALEYLAGFCDSIVLLVEGVVPPPGIYPLGTVGESFTVYWGAKNSEYNNPIQWELVELSAPSIIEDDLESGTDPWELDGFTLSTTQSHSGSNSFFSGNVHNMNHAVCTAYPYLVQTGDSVTFWCWYDLETNYDVAVAEIS
;
A
#
# COMPACT_ATOMS: atom_id res chain seq x y z
N HIS A 1 -11.79 13.87 13.66
CA HIS A 1 -12.75 13.18 12.79
C HIS A 1 -12.11 11.89 12.32
N ILE A 2 -12.83 10.77 12.40
CA ILE A 2 -12.37 9.46 11.92
C ILE A 2 -13.00 9.25 10.53
N CYS A 3 -12.25 8.63 9.62
CA CYS A 3 -12.71 8.35 8.26
C CYS A 3 -12.62 6.84 8.00
N ASN A 4 -13.75 6.16 8.08
CA ASN A 4 -13.83 4.70 7.94
C ASN A 4 -14.02 4.24 6.50
N ALA A 5 -14.28 5.15 5.57
CA ALA A 5 -14.44 4.86 4.15
C ALA A 5 -13.71 5.89 3.29
N TYR A 6 -13.00 5.44 2.28
CA TYR A 6 -12.32 6.30 1.30
C TYR A 6 -12.65 5.82 -0.12
N MET A 7 -12.92 6.77 -1.03
CA MET A 7 -13.21 6.50 -2.43
C MET A 7 -12.50 7.54 -3.27
N THR A 8 -11.65 7.10 -4.21
CA THR A 8 -11.02 7.96 -5.22
C THR A 8 -11.56 7.62 -6.61
N TYR A 9 -11.62 8.62 -7.48
CA TYR A 9 -12.18 8.49 -8.82
C TYR A 9 -11.17 8.91 -9.88
N HIS A 10 -10.98 8.04 -10.85
CA HIS A 10 -10.05 8.15 -11.97
C HIS A 10 -10.81 7.88 -13.27
N SER A 11 -10.14 7.98 -14.42
CA SER A 11 -10.66 7.55 -15.71
C SER A 11 -9.49 7.04 -16.53
N TYR A 12 -9.60 5.93 -17.27
CA TYR A 12 -10.79 5.15 -17.61
C TYR A 12 -10.53 3.66 -17.45
N SER A 13 -11.59 2.83 -17.55
CA SER A 13 -11.56 1.37 -17.78
C SER A 13 -12.83 0.65 -17.28
N GLU A 14 -13.76 1.35 -16.64
CA GLU A 14 -14.96 0.76 -16.02
C GLU A 14 -14.61 -0.28 -14.94
N LEU A 15 -13.76 0.10 -14.00
CA LEU A 15 -13.27 -0.75 -12.92
C LEU A 15 -13.61 -0.16 -11.56
N LEU A 16 -13.92 -1.01 -10.58
CA LEU A 16 -13.99 -0.68 -9.17
C LEU A 16 -13.01 -1.57 -8.40
N MET A 17 -11.96 -0.98 -7.86
CA MET A 17 -10.82 -1.70 -7.30
C MET A 17 -10.54 -1.29 -5.85
N TRP A 18 -9.75 -2.10 -5.17
CA TRP A 18 -9.37 -1.93 -3.76
C TRP A 18 -7.92 -2.37 -3.52
N PRO A 19 -7.37 -2.23 -2.30
CA PRO A 19 -5.99 -2.58 -2.05
C PRO A 19 -5.75 -4.09 -2.20
N TRP A 20 -4.53 -4.52 -2.50
CA TRP A 20 -3.35 -3.67 -2.72
C TRP A 20 -3.14 -3.38 -4.21
N GLY A 21 -2.63 -2.18 -4.50
CA GLY A 21 -1.97 -1.87 -5.76
C GLY A 21 -0.50 -2.23 -5.75
N TRP A 22 0.17 -2.07 -4.60
CA TRP A 22 1.63 -2.18 -4.53
C TRP A 22 2.17 -3.61 -4.45
N LYS A 23 1.33 -4.60 -4.10
CA LYS A 23 1.74 -6.00 -4.01
C LYS A 23 0.61 -6.96 -4.32
N LEU A 24 0.96 -8.21 -4.64
CA LEU A 24 0.02 -9.27 -4.99
C LEU A 24 -0.72 -9.87 -3.78
N GLN A 25 -0.08 -9.86 -2.60
CA GLN A 25 -0.67 -10.38 -1.37
C GLN A 25 -1.93 -9.61 -1.02
N GLN A 26 -2.88 -10.28 -0.40
CA GLN A 26 -4.15 -9.67 -0.01
C GLN A 26 -4.00 -8.80 1.25
N THR A 27 -4.95 -7.88 1.44
CA THR A 27 -5.07 -7.15 2.71
C THR A 27 -5.52 -8.07 3.84
N PRO A 28 -5.27 -7.72 5.11
CA PRO A 28 -5.90 -8.40 6.25
C PRO A 28 -7.43 -8.44 6.16
N ASP A 29 -8.03 -7.43 5.53
CA ASP A 29 -9.48 -7.25 5.43
C ASP A 29 -10.07 -7.73 4.07
N SER A 30 -9.34 -8.55 3.33
CA SER A 30 -9.67 -8.90 1.94
C SER A 30 -11.04 -9.54 1.76
N LEU A 31 -11.49 -10.34 2.73
CA LEU A 31 -12.82 -10.94 2.71
C LEU A 31 -13.93 -9.88 2.72
N LEU A 32 -13.78 -8.81 3.50
CA LEU A 32 -14.75 -7.72 3.54
C LEU A 32 -14.66 -6.88 2.26
N TYR A 33 -13.46 -6.64 1.76
CA TYR A 33 -13.27 -5.98 0.47
C TYR A 33 -13.96 -6.72 -0.67
N ASP A 34 -13.79 -8.04 -0.76
CA ASP A 34 -14.46 -8.84 -1.78
C ASP A 34 -15.98 -8.75 -1.63
N GLN A 35 -16.52 -8.87 -0.42
CA GLN A 35 -17.97 -8.79 -0.19
C GLN A 35 -18.55 -7.43 -0.59
N VAL A 36 -17.97 -6.34 -0.06
CA VAL A 36 -18.47 -4.98 -0.29
C VAL A 36 -18.19 -4.55 -1.73
N GLY A 37 -16.96 -4.78 -2.21
CA GLY A 37 -16.51 -4.40 -3.54
C GLY A 37 -17.30 -5.10 -4.63
N ASN A 38 -17.63 -6.39 -4.46
CA ASN A 38 -18.50 -7.10 -5.41
C ASN A 38 -19.89 -6.48 -5.47
N VAL A 39 -20.52 -6.20 -4.33
CA VAL A 39 -21.86 -5.58 -4.30
C VAL A 39 -21.83 -4.22 -4.97
N MET A 40 -20.85 -3.38 -4.65
CA MET A 40 -20.73 -2.06 -5.25
C MET A 40 -20.52 -2.14 -6.77
N ALA A 41 -19.62 -3.00 -7.24
CA ALA A 41 -19.33 -3.13 -8.67
C ALA A 41 -20.56 -3.63 -9.45
N ASP A 42 -21.37 -4.53 -8.87
CA ASP A 42 -22.64 -4.99 -9.48
C ASP A 42 -23.70 -3.88 -9.59
N MET A 43 -23.60 -2.81 -8.79
CA MET A 43 -24.51 -1.66 -8.90
C MET A 43 -24.15 -0.71 -10.05
N ILE A 44 -22.89 -0.71 -10.50
CA ILE A 44 -22.38 0.22 -11.50
C ILE A 44 -22.51 -0.40 -12.89
N GLN A 45 -23.50 0.03 -13.67
CA GLN A 45 -23.68 -0.43 -15.04
C GLN A 45 -22.68 0.24 -15.99
N CYS A 46 -22.01 -0.55 -16.82
CA CYS A 46 -21.12 -0.06 -17.88
C CYS A 46 -21.86 0.85 -18.86
N LEU A 47 -21.12 1.76 -19.48
CA LEU A 47 -21.56 2.53 -20.63
C LEU A 47 -21.98 1.57 -21.75
N GLY A 48 -23.09 1.88 -22.44
CA GLY A 48 -23.61 1.02 -23.51
C GLY A 48 -24.29 -0.28 -23.04
N GLY A 49 -24.37 -0.54 -21.72
CA GLY A 49 -25.19 -1.61 -21.15
C GLY A 49 -24.62 -3.03 -21.30
N GLY A 50 -23.30 -3.16 -21.49
CA GLY A 50 -22.61 -4.44 -21.69
C GLY A 50 -22.42 -5.29 -20.42
N GLY A 51 -22.82 -4.79 -19.25
CA GLY A 51 -22.62 -5.45 -17.97
C GLY A 51 -22.36 -4.44 -16.84
N THR A 52 -21.64 -4.89 -15.83
CA THR A 52 -21.23 -4.10 -14.68
C THR A 52 -19.72 -3.95 -14.61
N TYR A 53 -19.23 -3.00 -13.80
CA TYR A 53 -17.79 -2.73 -13.69
C TYR A 53 -16.99 -3.98 -13.32
N GLY A 54 -15.80 -4.09 -13.94
CA GLY A 54 -14.76 -5.02 -13.52
C GLY A 54 -14.27 -4.67 -12.11
N ARG A 55 -13.65 -5.62 -11.42
CA ARG A 55 -13.36 -5.46 -9.99
C ARG A 55 -12.20 -6.31 -9.48
N GLY A 56 -11.70 -5.96 -8.30
CA GLY A 56 -10.67 -6.72 -7.58
C GLY A 56 -9.57 -5.84 -6.98
N PRO A 57 -8.56 -6.47 -6.36
CA PRO A 57 -7.34 -5.77 -5.95
C PRO A 57 -6.65 -5.13 -7.15
N VAL A 58 -6.22 -3.88 -7.01
CA VAL A 58 -5.62 -3.09 -8.11
C VAL A 58 -4.49 -3.87 -8.81
N TYR A 59 -3.59 -4.48 -8.04
CA TYR A 59 -2.44 -5.22 -8.59
C TYR A 59 -2.87 -6.27 -9.63
N SER A 60 -3.94 -7.01 -9.34
CA SER A 60 -4.43 -8.11 -10.18
C SER A 60 -5.49 -7.70 -11.20
N THR A 61 -6.15 -6.57 -11.01
CA THR A 61 -7.28 -6.14 -11.87
C THR A 61 -6.83 -5.23 -13.00
N ILE A 62 -5.85 -4.35 -12.76
CA ILE A 62 -5.34 -3.45 -13.79
C ILE A 62 -3.84 -3.66 -14.01
N TYR A 63 -3.01 -3.34 -13.02
CA TYR A 63 -1.55 -3.55 -12.98
C TYR A 63 -0.99 -3.19 -11.60
N GLY A 64 0.22 -3.64 -11.30
CA GLY A 64 0.93 -3.30 -10.07
C GLY A 64 1.35 -1.82 -10.03
N VAL A 65 1.05 -1.13 -8.93
CA VAL A 65 1.33 0.30 -8.73
C VAL A 65 1.69 0.59 -7.28
N SER A 66 2.77 1.34 -7.04
CA SER A 66 3.13 1.82 -5.70
C SER A 66 2.64 3.26 -5.47
N GLY A 67 2.46 3.64 -4.19
CA GLY A 67 2.13 5.02 -3.83
C GLY A 67 0.69 5.47 -4.16
N SER A 68 -0.23 4.55 -4.43
CA SER A 68 -1.63 4.90 -4.65
C SER A 68 -2.25 5.54 -3.39
N SER A 69 -3.10 6.55 -3.57
CA SER A 69 -3.74 7.26 -2.43
C SER A 69 -4.61 6.32 -1.59
N MET A 70 -5.24 5.35 -2.24
CA MET A 70 -6.08 4.33 -1.62
C MET A 70 -5.25 3.32 -0.79
N ASP A 71 -4.13 2.81 -1.32
CA ASP A 71 -3.23 1.96 -0.53
C ASP A 71 -2.69 2.73 0.68
N TRP A 72 -2.24 3.97 0.49
CA TRP A 72 -1.73 4.80 1.57
C TRP A 72 -2.78 5.04 2.66
N PHE A 73 -4.01 5.38 2.26
CA PHE A 73 -5.07 5.68 3.21
C PHE A 73 -5.47 4.46 4.04
N TYR A 74 -5.61 3.30 3.38
CA TYR A 74 -5.89 2.04 4.07
C TYR A 74 -4.73 1.63 4.98
N ALA A 75 -3.49 1.62 4.48
CA ALA A 75 -2.31 1.26 5.25
C ALA A 75 -2.12 2.16 6.48
N TRP A 76 -2.21 3.47 6.30
CA TRP A 76 -2.09 4.41 7.41
C TRP A 76 -3.21 4.21 8.42
N SER A 77 -4.46 4.09 7.98
CA SER A 77 -5.60 3.87 8.89
C SER A 77 -5.43 2.58 9.69
N HIS A 78 -5.08 1.49 9.02
CA HIS A 78 -4.97 0.17 9.61
C HIS A 78 -3.74 0.03 10.51
N TYR A 79 -2.54 0.36 10.03
CA TYR A 79 -1.28 0.10 10.75
C TYR A 79 -0.80 1.24 11.67
N VAL A 80 -1.16 2.49 11.35
CA VAL A 80 -0.69 3.67 12.13
C VAL A 80 -1.84 4.28 12.94
N GLY A 81 -3.02 4.36 12.35
CA GLY A 81 -4.22 4.90 12.94
C GLY A 81 -4.87 3.97 13.96
N GLY A 82 -4.76 2.65 13.75
CA GLY A 82 -5.56 1.67 14.48
C GLY A 82 -7.06 1.88 14.24
N ILE A 83 -7.43 2.25 13.01
CA ILE A 83 -8.79 2.60 12.59
C ILE A 83 -9.23 1.61 11.52
N SER A 84 -10.39 0.97 11.75
CA SER A 84 -11.11 0.19 10.76
C SER A 84 -11.45 1.03 9.53
N ASN A 85 -11.03 0.62 8.34
CA ASN A 85 -11.25 1.38 7.12
C ASN A 85 -11.43 0.48 5.90
N LEU A 86 -12.27 0.90 4.96
CA LEU A 86 -12.28 0.39 3.60
C LEU A 86 -11.97 1.53 2.61
N SER A 87 -11.03 1.29 1.71
CA SER A 87 -10.62 2.25 0.68
C SER A 87 -10.82 1.66 -0.71
N PHE A 88 -11.41 2.43 -1.64
CA PHE A 88 -11.68 1.99 -3.00
C PHE A 88 -11.21 3.03 -4.02
N THR A 89 -10.96 2.59 -5.25
CA THR A 89 -10.76 3.44 -6.43
C THR A 89 -11.69 3.01 -7.56
N ALA A 90 -12.22 3.95 -8.32
CA ALA A 90 -12.98 3.65 -9.53
C ALA A 90 -12.33 4.27 -10.76
N GLU A 91 -12.20 3.49 -11.83
CA GLU A 91 -11.83 3.95 -13.17
C GLU A 91 -13.10 4.16 -13.99
N LEU A 92 -13.45 5.42 -14.23
CA LEU A 92 -14.72 5.84 -14.80
C LEU A 92 -14.73 5.73 -16.33
N GLY A 93 -15.83 5.19 -16.86
CA GLY A 93 -16.11 5.17 -18.29
C GLY A 93 -15.00 4.51 -19.12
N THR A 94 -14.96 4.85 -20.39
CA THR A 94 -14.13 4.18 -21.42
C THR A 94 -12.99 5.03 -21.99
N ASP A 95 -12.90 6.30 -21.61
CA ASP A 95 -11.98 7.32 -22.13
C ASP A 95 -11.71 8.43 -21.10
N PHE A 96 -10.55 9.09 -21.21
CA PHE A 96 -10.20 10.26 -20.40
C PHE A 96 -11.18 11.44 -20.61
N TYR A 97 -11.71 11.59 -21.84
CA TYR A 97 -12.63 12.66 -22.22
C TYR A 97 -13.92 12.06 -22.77
N GLN A 98 -14.89 11.87 -21.89
CA GLN A 98 -16.20 11.33 -22.24
C GLN A 98 -17.04 12.31 -23.07
N PRO A 99 -17.84 11.82 -24.03
CA PRO A 99 -18.92 12.61 -24.61
C PRO A 99 -19.85 13.16 -23.52
N GLN A 100 -20.28 14.41 -23.66
CA GLN A 100 -21.15 15.06 -22.66
C GLN A 100 -22.43 14.27 -22.37
N GLY A 101 -22.97 13.56 -23.37
CA GLY A 101 -24.17 12.73 -23.22
C GLY A 101 -24.01 11.53 -22.29
N ASP A 102 -22.77 11.09 -22.06
CA ASP A 102 -22.45 9.92 -21.24
C ASP A 102 -22.25 10.26 -19.76
N LEU A 103 -21.95 11.54 -19.47
CA LEU A 103 -21.62 12.01 -18.12
C LEU A 103 -22.73 11.72 -17.11
N ASP A 104 -23.99 11.95 -17.50
CA ASP A 104 -25.13 11.73 -16.61
C ASP A 104 -25.24 10.27 -16.18
N HIS A 105 -25.09 9.34 -17.13
CA HIS A 105 -25.08 7.90 -16.83
C HIS A 105 -23.90 7.53 -15.94
N ILE A 106 -22.68 7.93 -16.30
CA ILE A 106 -21.45 7.59 -15.54
C ILE A 106 -21.57 8.07 -14.09
N CYS A 107 -21.98 9.33 -13.88
CA CYS A 107 -22.17 9.90 -12.56
C CYS A 107 -23.22 9.14 -11.76
N HIS A 108 -24.40 8.88 -12.34
CA HIS A 108 -25.48 8.18 -11.63
C HIS A 108 -25.13 6.73 -11.29
N GLN A 109 -24.46 5.98 -12.16
CA GLN A 109 -24.08 4.60 -11.86
C GLN A 109 -23.03 4.54 -10.75
N ASN A 110 -22.02 5.41 -10.77
CA ASN A 110 -20.97 5.44 -9.75
C ASN A 110 -21.46 6.00 -8.41
N PHE A 111 -22.43 6.92 -8.43
CA PHE A 111 -23.05 7.44 -7.21
C PHE A 111 -23.76 6.34 -6.42
N LYS A 112 -24.36 5.33 -7.07
CA LYS A 112 -24.98 4.18 -6.37
C LYS A 112 -24.00 3.43 -5.48
N ALA A 113 -22.80 3.17 -5.99
CA ALA A 113 -21.74 2.50 -5.23
C ALA A 113 -21.27 3.36 -4.05
N LEU A 114 -21.09 4.67 -4.28
CA LEU A 114 -20.71 5.60 -3.22
C LEU A 114 -21.79 5.71 -2.13
N GLU A 115 -23.06 5.77 -2.52
CA GLU A 115 -24.20 5.80 -1.61
C GLU A 115 -24.27 4.50 -0.80
N TYR A 116 -24.04 3.34 -1.42
CA TYR A 116 -23.93 2.07 -0.72
C TYR A 116 -22.80 2.09 0.32
N LEU A 117 -21.58 2.51 -0.06
CA LEU A 117 -20.45 2.62 0.86
C LEU A 117 -20.74 3.57 2.03
N ALA A 118 -21.34 4.74 1.74
CA ALA A 118 -21.74 5.71 2.74
C ALA A 118 -22.82 5.15 3.68
N GLY A 119 -23.72 4.30 3.17
CA GLY A 119 -24.83 3.72 3.95
C GLY A 119 -24.41 2.78 5.08
N PHE A 120 -23.21 2.19 5.02
CA PHE A 120 -22.70 1.32 6.08
C PHE A 120 -21.32 1.74 6.63
N CYS A 121 -20.80 2.92 6.26
CA CYS A 121 -19.45 3.34 6.69
C CYS A 121 -19.29 3.37 8.22
N ASP A 122 -20.33 3.77 8.95
CA ASP A 122 -20.37 3.76 10.43
C ASP A 122 -20.32 2.33 11.01
N SER A 123 -20.69 1.32 10.22
CA SER A 123 -20.68 -0.09 10.63
C SER A 123 -19.37 -0.81 10.35
N ILE A 124 -18.42 -0.21 9.61
CA ILE A 124 -17.14 -0.84 9.25
C ILE A 124 -16.36 -1.25 10.50
N VAL A 125 -16.44 -0.47 11.58
CA VAL A 125 -15.83 -0.77 12.88
C VAL A 125 -16.32 -2.07 13.51
N LEU A 126 -17.51 -2.56 13.13
CA LEU A 126 -18.07 -3.81 13.62
C LEU A 126 -17.59 -5.04 12.83
N LEU A 127 -16.92 -4.83 11.69
CA LEU A 127 -16.61 -5.89 10.73
C LEU A 127 -15.11 -6.13 10.57
N VAL A 128 -14.29 -5.10 10.78
CA VAL A 128 -12.82 -5.19 10.70
C VAL A 128 -12.20 -4.40 11.83
N GLU A 129 -11.02 -4.82 12.25
CA GLU A 129 -10.25 -4.17 13.31
C GLU A 129 -8.97 -3.55 12.73
N GLY A 130 -8.62 -2.35 13.20
CA GLY A 130 -7.31 -1.79 12.91
C GLY A 130 -6.22 -2.54 13.67
N VAL A 131 -5.00 -2.58 13.12
CA VAL A 131 -3.85 -3.11 13.84
C VAL A 131 -3.44 -2.15 14.95
N VAL A 132 -3.06 -2.75 16.07
CA VAL A 132 -2.53 -2.06 17.26
C VAL A 132 -1.20 -1.41 16.89
N PRO A 133 -1.08 -0.07 16.98
CA PRO A 133 0.17 0.57 16.63
C PRO A 133 1.29 0.13 17.60
N PRO A 134 2.56 0.18 17.15
CA PRO A 134 3.68 -0.25 17.96
C PRO A 134 3.81 0.57 19.25
N PRO A 135 4.41 -0.01 20.31
CA PRO A 135 4.68 0.68 21.57
C PRO A 135 5.54 1.94 21.34
N GLY A 136 5.27 3.01 22.08
CA GLY A 136 6.13 4.18 22.14
C GLY A 136 7.18 4.05 23.25
N ILE A 137 8.42 4.45 22.96
CA ILE A 137 9.49 4.58 23.96
C ILE A 137 9.56 6.03 24.45
N TYR A 138 9.79 6.24 25.76
CA TYR A 138 9.96 7.57 26.34
C TYR A 138 11.23 7.70 27.19
N PRO A 139 12.07 8.73 26.93
CA PRO A 139 12.04 9.59 25.74
C PRO A 139 12.38 8.78 24.48
N LEU A 140 11.88 9.22 23.31
CA LEU A 140 12.25 8.62 22.04
C LEU A 140 13.72 8.99 21.73
N GLY A 141 14.59 8.00 21.51
CA GLY A 141 16.01 8.19 21.22
C GLY A 141 16.94 7.39 22.13
N THR A 142 18.15 7.90 22.36
CA THR A 142 19.11 7.27 23.28
C THR A 142 18.61 7.38 24.71
N VAL A 143 18.31 6.23 25.31
CA VAL A 143 17.87 6.12 26.70
C VAL A 143 18.95 5.45 27.56
N GLY A 144 18.88 5.65 28.88
CA GLY A 144 19.76 4.93 29.81
C GLY A 144 19.37 3.46 29.96
N GLU A 145 20.07 2.74 30.84
CA GLU A 145 19.76 1.34 31.18
C GLU A 145 18.32 1.12 31.66
N SER A 146 17.68 2.18 32.16
CA SER A 146 16.27 2.19 32.55
C SER A 146 15.50 3.20 31.71
N PHE A 147 14.46 2.73 31.04
CA PHE A 147 13.53 3.54 30.27
C PHE A 147 12.11 3.04 30.47
N THR A 148 11.13 3.88 30.12
CA THR A 148 9.72 3.48 30.18
C THR A 148 9.21 3.24 28.76
N VAL A 149 8.58 2.09 28.57
CA VAL A 149 7.81 1.78 27.37
C VAL A 149 6.33 2.02 27.70
N TYR A 150 5.64 2.73 26.82
CA TYR A 150 4.20 2.91 26.90
C TYR A 150 3.53 2.24 25.70
N TRP A 151 2.55 1.40 25.96
CA TRP A 151 1.68 0.85 24.94
C TRP A 151 0.22 0.96 25.38
N GLY A 152 -0.66 1.15 24.42
CA GLY A 152 -2.08 1.26 24.63
C GLY A 152 -2.81 1.19 23.30
N ALA A 153 -4.04 0.68 23.33
CA ALA A 153 -4.89 0.66 22.14
C ALA A 153 -5.11 2.10 21.67
N LYS A 154 -4.61 2.44 20.49
CA LYS A 154 -4.97 3.70 19.83
C LYS A 154 -6.38 3.53 19.27
N ASN A 155 -7.24 4.52 19.52
CA ASN A 155 -8.65 4.44 19.16
C ASN A 155 -9.29 3.12 19.66
N SER A 156 -9.31 2.92 20.99
CA SER A 156 -9.78 1.68 21.62
C SER A 156 -11.24 1.27 21.30
N GLU A 157 -12.00 2.15 20.64
CA GLU A 157 -13.31 1.83 20.08
C GLU A 157 -13.23 1.03 18.75
N TYR A 158 -12.07 1.07 18.08
CA TYR A 158 -11.79 0.49 16.76
C TYR A 158 -10.71 -0.61 16.80
N ASN A 159 -10.13 -0.85 17.98
CA ASN A 159 -8.96 -1.70 18.12
C ASN A 159 -8.91 -2.34 19.52
N ASN A 160 -8.89 -3.69 19.53
CA ASN A 160 -9.03 -4.51 20.73
C ASN A 160 -7.83 -5.47 20.91
N PRO A 161 -6.63 -4.97 21.28
CA PRO A 161 -5.47 -5.83 21.49
C PRO A 161 -5.74 -6.90 22.55
N ILE A 162 -5.64 -8.17 22.17
CA ILE A 162 -5.74 -9.32 23.09
C ILE A 162 -4.39 -9.74 23.67
N GLN A 163 -3.29 -9.33 23.04
CA GLN A 163 -1.92 -9.63 23.46
C GLN A 163 -0.99 -8.48 23.08
N TRP A 164 0.07 -8.31 23.87
CA TRP A 164 1.18 -7.41 23.58
C TRP A 164 2.47 -8.21 23.60
N GLU A 165 3.37 -7.90 22.66
CA GLU A 165 4.72 -8.47 22.61
C GLU A 165 5.72 -7.31 22.56
N LEU A 166 6.79 -7.42 23.36
CA LEU A 166 7.92 -6.51 23.32
C LEU A 166 9.14 -7.32 22.86
N VAL A 167 9.66 -6.96 21.69
CA VAL A 167 10.89 -7.55 21.14
C VAL A 167 12.02 -6.55 21.30
N GLU A 168 13.10 -6.98 21.96
CA GLU A 168 14.33 -6.19 22.05
C GLU A 168 15.29 -6.63 20.94
N LEU A 169 15.68 -5.70 20.08
CA LEU A 169 16.84 -5.84 19.21
C LEU A 169 18.06 -5.30 19.95
N SER A 170 18.89 -6.20 20.47
CA SER A 170 20.11 -5.85 21.19
C SER A 170 21.36 -6.15 20.35
N ALA A 171 22.42 -5.37 20.59
CA ALA A 171 23.71 -5.48 19.88
C ALA A 171 23.59 -5.48 18.34
N PRO A 172 22.92 -4.49 17.72
CA PRO A 172 22.82 -4.42 16.27
C PRO A 172 24.23 -4.29 15.66
N SER A 173 24.53 -5.11 14.65
CA SER A 173 25.72 -4.95 13.82
C SER A 173 25.36 -4.15 12.58
N ILE A 174 25.93 -2.96 12.45
CA ILE A 174 25.87 -2.20 11.20
C ILE A 174 26.91 -2.80 10.26
N ILE A 175 26.45 -3.24 9.10
CA ILE A 175 27.32 -3.76 8.04
C ILE A 175 27.19 -2.86 6.82
N GLU A 176 28.27 -2.73 6.07
CA GLU A 176 28.23 -2.32 4.68
C GLU A 176 28.06 -3.59 3.86
N ASP A 177 26.95 -3.71 3.14
CA ASP A 177 26.69 -4.84 2.25
C ASP A 177 27.10 -4.48 0.82
N ASP A 178 28.09 -5.19 0.29
CA ASP A 178 28.58 -5.04 -1.07
C ASP A 178 27.86 -5.95 -2.07
N LEU A 179 26.85 -6.71 -1.62
CA LEU A 179 26.08 -7.70 -2.37
C LEU A 179 26.90 -8.90 -2.85
N GLU A 180 28.13 -9.10 -2.36
CA GLU A 180 28.98 -10.23 -2.77
C GLU A 180 28.72 -11.50 -1.95
N SER A 181 28.02 -11.39 -0.83
CA SER A 181 27.70 -12.51 0.08
C SER A 181 26.27 -13.03 -0.03
N GLY A 182 25.57 -12.69 -1.12
CA GLY A 182 24.16 -13.05 -1.32
C GLY A 182 23.22 -11.91 -0.94
N THR A 183 21.96 -12.27 -0.65
CA THR A 183 20.86 -11.30 -0.46
C THR A 183 20.12 -11.49 0.85
N ASP A 184 20.67 -12.28 1.79
CA ASP A 184 20.02 -12.56 3.08
C ASP A 184 19.64 -11.29 3.89
N PRO A 185 20.38 -10.16 3.82
CA PRO A 185 19.98 -8.92 4.48
C PRO A 185 18.83 -8.17 3.79
N TRP A 186 18.27 -8.69 2.70
CA TRP A 186 17.32 -8.01 1.84
C TRP A 186 16.06 -8.84 1.60
N GLU A 187 14.91 -8.18 1.64
CA GLU A 187 13.66 -8.71 1.11
C GLU A 187 13.52 -8.28 -0.35
N LEU A 188 13.53 -9.25 -1.25
CA LEU A 188 13.41 -9.03 -2.69
C LEU A 188 11.97 -9.29 -3.14
N ASP A 189 11.34 -8.26 -3.70
CA ASP A 189 10.08 -8.37 -4.42
C ASP A 189 10.33 -8.11 -5.91
N GLY A 190 10.63 -9.17 -6.65
CA GLY A 190 10.91 -9.13 -8.09
C GLY A 190 12.31 -8.65 -8.49
N PHE A 191 13.04 -7.95 -7.61
CA PHE A 191 14.46 -7.69 -7.80
C PHE A 191 15.29 -8.99 -7.78
N THR A 192 16.37 -9.01 -8.54
CA THR A 192 17.30 -10.14 -8.61
C THR A 192 18.74 -9.69 -8.47
N LEU A 193 19.61 -10.58 -7.99
CA LEU A 193 21.05 -10.36 -8.00
C LEU A 193 21.59 -10.53 -9.43
N SER A 194 22.37 -9.56 -9.91
CA SER A 194 22.90 -9.52 -11.28
C SER A 194 24.39 -9.25 -11.29
N THR A 195 25.11 -9.86 -12.23
CA THR A 195 26.53 -9.62 -12.50
C THR A 195 26.78 -8.80 -13.77
N THR A 196 25.71 -8.35 -14.43
CA THR A 196 25.82 -7.70 -15.75
C THR A 196 26.34 -6.26 -15.64
N GLN A 197 25.94 -5.56 -14.59
CA GLN A 197 26.23 -4.14 -14.42
C GLN A 197 26.37 -3.82 -12.93
N SER A 198 27.62 -3.67 -12.47
CA SER A 198 27.95 -3.40 -11.07
C SER A 198 28.94 -2.22 -11.01
N HIS A 199 28.92 -1.50 -9.89
CA HIS A 199 29.85 -0.38 -9.66
C HIS A 199 31.04 -0.81 -8.80
N SER A 200 30.77 -1.47 -7.68
CA SER A 200 31.75 -1.99 -6.73
C SER A 200 31.43 -3.46 -6.49
N GLY A 201 32.42 -4.33 -6.60
CA GLY A 201 32.20 -5.78 -6.60
C GLY A 201 31.77 -6.32 -7.97
N SER A 202 31.17 -7.52 -7.96
CA SER A 202 30.67 -8.22 -9.14
C SER A 202 29.16 -8.13 -9.26
N ASN A 203 28.45 -7.88 -8.16
CA ASN A 203 27.00 -7.96 -8.08
C ASN A 203 26.33 -6.58 -8.00
N SER A 204 25.05 -6.56 -8.39
CA SER A 204 24.13 -5.45 -8.18
C SER A 204 22.69 -5.96 -8.12
N PHE A 205 21.79 -5.12 -7.65
CA PHE A 205 20.37 -5.35 -7.78
C PHE A 205 19.87 -4.99 -9.18
N PHE A 206 19.15 -5.93 -9.80
CA PHE A 206 18.48 -5.73 -11.07
C PHE A 206 16.97 -5.79 -10.89
N SER A 207 16.30 -4.69 -11.20
CA SER A 207 14.85 -4.55 -11.14
C SER A 207 14.12 -5.30 -12.25
N GLY A 208 14.79 -5.72 -13.32
CA GLY A 208 14.11 -6.20 -14.53
C GLY A 208 14.06 -5.15 -15.64
N ASN A 209 13.57 -5.57 -16.80
CA ASN A 209 13.47 -4.77 -18.02
C ASN A 209 12.21 -5.12 -18.84
N VAL A 210 11.11 -5.35 -18.14
CA VAL A 210 9.82 -5.70 -18.74
C VAL A 210 8.79 -4.63 -18.41
N HIS A 211 7.78 -4.46 -19.28
CA HIS A 211 6.70 -3.51 -19.04
C HIS A 211 5.83 -3.93 -17.84
N ASN A 212 5.18 -2.96 -17.21
CA ASN A 212 4.23 -3.14 -16.10
C ASN A 212 4.83 -3.89 -14.89
N MET A 213 6.12 -3.71 -14.64
CA MET A 213 6.77 -4.24 -13.44
C MET A 213 6.60 -3.28 -12.26
N ASN A 214 6.32 -3.83 -11.10
CA ASN A 214 6.35 -3.12 -9.82
C ASN A 214 7.17 -3.98 -8.86
N HIS A 215 8.47 -3.72 -8.84
CA HIS A 215 9.42 -4.47 -8.04
C HIS A 215 10.00 -3.56 -6.96
N ALA A 216 10.32 -4.15 -5.82
CA ALA A 216 10.94 -3.48 -4.70
C ALA A 216 12.05 -4.34 -4.10
N VAL A 217 13.00 -3.68 -3.46
CA VAL A 217 13.95 -4.32 -2.55
C VAL A 217 14.02 -3.44 -1.31
N CYS A 218 13.91 -4.06 -0.14
CA CYS A 218 14.09 -3.37 1.13
C CYS A 218 14.98 -4.20 2.06
N THR A 219 15.50 -3.55 3.11
CA THR A 219 16.28 -4.25 4.13
C THR A 219 15.37 -5.21 4.90
N ALA A 220 15.80 -6.45 5.08
CA ALA A 220 15.08 -7.45 5.89
C ALA A 220 15.06 -7.12 7.39
N TYR A 221 15.98 -6.24 7.82
CA TYR A 221 16.12 -5.82 9.20
C TYR A 221 15.98 -4.30 9.31
N PRO A 222 15.30 -3.79 10.35
CA PRO A 222 15.13 -2.35 10.52
C PRO A 222 16.45 -1.67 10.84
N TYR A 223 16.67 -0.49 10.26
CA TYR A 223 17.78 0.40 10.58
C TYR A 223 17.24 1.72 11.15
N LEU A 224 17.64 2.07 12.37
CA LEU A 224 17.26 3.33 12.98
C LEU A 224 18.14 4.46 12.45
N VAL A 225 17.60 5.26 11.54
CA VAL A 225 18.28 6.40 10.92
C VAL A 225 18.61 7.45 11.97
N GLN A 226 19.87 7.86 12.02
CA GLN A 226 20.42 8.85 12.93
C GLN A 226 20.75 10.17 12.24
N THR A 227 20.94 11.22 13.04
CA THR A 227 21.41 12.50 12.52
C THR A 227 22.82 12.34 11.94
N GLY A 228 22.96 12.63 10.64
CA GLY A 228 24.22 12.53 9.91
C GLY A 228 24.30 11.31 8.98
N ASP A 229 23.34 10.39 9.05
CA ASP A 229 23.26 9.27 8.12
C ASP A 229 22.87 9.75 6.71
N SER A 230 23.36 9.04 5.70
CA SER A 230 23.03 9.27 4.30
C SER A 230 22.92 7.95 3.57
N VAL A 231 21.88 7.79 2.75
CA VAL A 231 21.83 6.71 1.75
C VAL A 231 22.47 7.22 0.47
N THR A 232 23.49 6.51 0.01
CA THR A 232 24.16 6.77 -1.26
C THR A 232 24.24 5.46 -2.03
N PHE A 233 23.89 5.48 -3.31
CA PHE A 233 23.99 4.31 -4.18
C PHE A 233 24.33 4.75 -5.60
N TRP A 234 24.98 3.84 -6.33
CA TRP A 234 25.16 3.99 -7.76
C TRP A 234 23.99 3.33 -8.47
N CYS A 235 23.34 4.09 -9.34
CA CYS A 235 22.22 3.60 -10.12
C CYS A 235 22.50 3.85 -11.60
N TRP A 236 22.49 2.76 -12.36
CA TRP A 236 22.26 2.84 -13.79
C TRP A 236 20.78 2.58 -14.02
N TYR A 237 20.15 3.42 -14.83
CA TYR A 237 18.71 3.33 -15.10
C TYR A 237 18.45 3.57 -16.58
N ASP A 238 17.40 2.92 -17.08
CA ASP A 238 16.80 3.14 -18.40
C ASP A 238 15.29 3.21 -18.17
N LEU A 239 14.79 4.44 -17.98
CA LEU A 239 13.40 4.71 -17.60
C LEU A 239 12.71 5.48 -18.72
N GLU A 240 11.50 5.05 -19.08
CA GLU A 240 10.65 5.74 -20.04
C GLU A 240 10.17 7.08 -19.49
N THR A 241 10.38 8.14 -20.27
CA THR A 241 10.01 9.50 -19.85
C THR A 241 8.50 9.62 -19.64
N ASN A 242 8.09 9.99 -18.42
CA ASN A 242 6.70 10.11 -17.95
C ASN A 242 5.93 8.80 -17.68
N TYR A 243 6.58 7.64 -17.79
CA TYR A 243 5.93 6.34 -17.55
C TYR A 243 6.57 5.59 -16.39
N ASP A 244 7.91 5.59 -16.33
CA ASP A 244 8.62 4.86 -15.30
C ASP A 244 9.13 5.76 -14.19
N VAL A 245 9.23 5.19 -12.98
CA VAL A 245 9.79 5.85 -11.81
C VAL A 245 10.65 4.87 -11.03
N ALA A 246 11.82 5.34 -10.58
CA ALA A 246 12.61 4.68 -9.54
C ALA A 246 12.55 5.55 -8.28
N VAL A 247 12.20 4.93 -7.15
CA VAL A 247 12.09 5.61 -5.86
C VAL A 247 13.08 4.96 -4.89
N ALA A 248 13.85 5.80 -4.20
CA ALA A 248 14.62 5.39 -3.03
C ALA A 248 14.03 6.10 -1.82
N GLU A 249 13.55 5.33 -0.85
CA GLU A 249 12.92 5.82 0.36
C GLU A 249 13.74 5.41 1.57
N ILE A 250 13.76 6.29 2.57
CA ILE A 250 14.27 6.03 3.90
C ILE A 250 13.09 6.31 4.84
N SER A 251 12.58 5.26 5.49
CA SER A 251 11.36 5.31 6.30
C SER A 251 11.55 4.69 7.66
#